data_AF-A0A8J8DMX5-F1
#
_entry.id   AF-A0A8J8DMX5-F1
#
_cell.length_a   1.000
_cell.length_b   1.000
_cell.length_c   1.000
_cell.angle_alpha   90.00
_cell.angle_beta   90.00
_cell.angle_gamma   90.00
#
_symmetry.space_group_name_H-M   'P 1'
#
loop_
_entity.id
_entity.type
_entity.pdbx_description
1 polymer ?
#
loop_
_entity_poly.entity_id
_entity_poly.type
_entity_poly.pdbx_seq_one_letter_code
_entity_poly.pdbx_strand_id
1 'polypeptide(L)'
;MRWDSQKRKNRASRRSQRKGEALIGRTWIFRGLNRSGMTRKTLPLHELIGLKVKVVKSSHPGLIGIEGYVIDETKNTLTILGRKVWKIPKIVAEFEFEVDDKKIRIKGEELVGRPEMRLKKR
;
A
#
# COMPACT_ATOMS: atom_id res chain seq x y z
N MET A 1 -26.92 -28.45 6.83
CA MET A 1 -25.57 -27.87 6.64
C MET A 1 -25.70 -26.64 5.74
N ARG A 2 -25.54 -25.43 6.29
CA ARG A 2 -25.89 -24.16 5.64
C ARG A 2 -24.59 -23.42 5.31
N TRP A 3 -24.17 -23.43 4.04
CA TRP A 3 -22.97 -22.73 3.59
C TRP A 3 -23.33 -21.29 3.21
N ASP A 4 -22.90 -20.34 4.03
CA ASP A 4 -23.17 -18.91 3.89
C ASP A 4 -22.67 -18.34 2.55
N SER A 5 -23.63 -17.91 1.72
CA SER A 5 -23.44 -17.29 0.40
C SER A 5 -22.96 -15.83 0.43
N GLN A 6 -22.35 -15.36 1.53
CA GLN A 6 -21.95 -13.96 1.69
C GLN A 6 -20.49 -13.65 1.29
N LYS A 7 -19.67 -14.62 0.88
CA LYS A 7 -18.25 -14.40 0.50
C LYS A 7 -17.99 -14.12 -0.99
N ARG A 8 -18.91 -13.46 -1.70
CA ARG A 8 -18.69 -13.08 -3.12
C ARG A 8 -18.86 -11.60 -3.47
N LYS A 9 -18.96 -10.69 -2.50
CA LYS A 9 -19.08 -9.24 -2.79
C LYS A 9 -17.78 -8.42 -2.68
N ASN A 10 -16.67 -9.02 -2.22
CA ASN A 10 -15.41 -8.31 -1.94
C ASN A 10 -14.26 -8.61 -2.92
N ARG A 11 -14.55 -8.97 -4.17
CA ARG A 11 -13.52 -8.97 -5.22
C ARG A 11 -13.42 -7.55 -5.77
N ALA A 12 -12.32 -6.85 -5.44
CA ALA A 12 -11.96 -5.61 -6.11
C ALA A 12 -11.98 -5.86 -7.62
N SER A 13 -12.79 -5.09 -8.35
CA SER A 13 -12.90 -5.22 -9.80
C SER A 13 -11.51 -5.06 -10.45
N ARG A 14 -11.28 -5.78 -11.57
CA ARG A 14 -10.09 -5.62 -12.45
C ARG A 14 -9.87 -4.17 -12.94
N ARG A 15 -10.79 -3.25 -12.62
CA ARG A 15 -10.79 -1.81 -12.96
C ARG A 15 -9.62 -1.03 -12.34
N SER A 16 -9.07 -1.49 -11.20
CA SER A 16 -7.98 -0.77 -10.49
C SER A 16 -6.64 -0.81 -11.24
N GLN A 17 -6.35 -1.86 -12.02
CA GLN A 17 -5.08 -1.96 -12.77
C GLN A 17 -5.02 -0.98 -13.96
N ARG A 18 -6.11 -0.86 -14.75
CA ARG A 18 -6.17 0.04 -15.92
C ARG A 18 -5.97 1.53 -15.55
N LYS A 19 -6.41 1.96 -14.36
CA LYS A 19 -6.16 3.33 -13.88
C LYS A 19 -4.71 3.56 -13.49
N GLY A 20 -4.05 2.55 -12.90
CA GLY A 20 -2.63 2.65 -12.51
C GLY A 20 -1.69 2.72 -13.71
N GLU A 21 -2.02 2.04 -14.81
CA GLU A 21 -1.24 2.09 -16.06
C GLU A 21 -1.21 3.49 -16.67
N ALA A 22 -2.31 4.25 -16.58
CA ALA A 22 -2.37 5.64 -17.03
C ALA A 22 -1.50 6.61 -16.20
N LEU A 23 -0.99 6.18 -15.04
CA LEU A 23 -0.08 6.95 -14.19
C LEU A 23 1.40 6.65 -14.47
N ILE A 24 1.71 5.62 -15.28
CA ILE A 24 3.08 5.33 -15.72
C ILE A 24 3.61 6.56 -16.48
N GLY A 25 4.75 7.11 -16.04
CA GLY A 25 5.33 8.34 -16.58
C GLY A 25 4.79 9.65 -15.97
N ARG A 26 3.76 9.58 -15.11
CA ARG A 26 3.16 10.74 -14.40
C ARG A 26 3.43 10.73 -12.90
N THR A 27 4.39 9.92 -12.42
CA THR A 27 4.72 9.81 -11.00
C THR A 27 5.23 11.10 -10.36
N TRP A 28 5.57 12.12 -11.17
CA TRP A 28 5.91 13.47 -10.70
C TRP A 28 4.77 14.13 -9.91
N ILE A 29 3.51 13.74 -10.13
CA ILE A 29 2.35 14.28 -9.38
C ILE A 29 2.42 13.98 -7.87
N PHE A 30 3.22 12.98 -7.47
CA PHE A 30 3.42 12.63 -6.06
C PHE A 30 4.61 13.37 -5.42
N ARG A 31 5.37 14.15 -6.20
CA ARG A 31 6.44 15.00 -5.68
C ARG A 31 5.84 16.22 -4.97
N GLY A 32 6.38 16.57 -3.80
CA GLY A 32 5.93 17.74 -3.04
C GLY A 32 4.66 17.55 -2.20
N LEU A 33 4.11 16.33 -2.10
CA LEU A 33 3.10 16.03 -1.09
C LEU A 33 3.69 16.26 0.31
N ASN A 34 2.99 17.01 1.16
CA ASN A 34 3.42 17.27 2.53
C ASN A 34 3.33 15.97 3.36
N ARG A 35 4.46 15.54 3.91
CA ARG A 35 4.62 14.28 4.67
C ARG A 35 5.07 14.53 6.11
N SER A 36 5.05 15.80 6.54
CA SER A 36 5.62 16.27 7.80
C SER A 36 5.07 15.53 9.01
N GLY A 37 5.97 15.04 9.86
CA GLY A 37 5.62 14.50 11.18
C GLY A 37 5.17 13.04 11.18
N MET A 38 5.28 12.34 10.04
CA MET A 38 5.03 10.91 10.00
C MET A 38 6.18 10.14 10.67
N THR A 39 5.85 9.34 11.67
CA THR A 39 6.77 8.48 12.39
C THR A 39 6.37 7.02 12.21
N ARG A 40 7.21 6.08 12.65
CA ARG A 40 6.86 4.66 12.63
C ARG A 40 5.54 4.33 13.36
N LYS A 41 5.25 5.07 14.44
CA LYS A 41 4.03 4.88 15.24
C LYS A 41 2.80 5.50 14.58
N THR A 42 2.96 6.61 13.88
CA THR A 42 1.84 7.35 13.28
C THR A 42 1.58 6.96 11.84
N LEU A 43 2.55 6.41 11.10
CA LEU A 43 2.41 6.01 9.69
C LEU A 43 1.16 5.14 9.42
N PRO A 44 0.80 4.15 10.25
CA PRO A 44 -0.46 3.41 10.10
C PRO A 44 -1.74 4.22 10.30
N LEU A 45 -1.67 5.51 10.61
CA LEU A 45 -2.84 6.39 10.77
C LEU A 45 -2.94 7.42 9.64
N HIS A 46 -1.89 7.54 8.81
CA HIS A 46 -1.86 8.49 7.71
C HIS A 46 -2.25 7.84 6.37
N GLU A 47 -2.50 8.72 5.40
CA GLU A 47 -2.62 8.38 3.98
C GLU A 47 -1.29 7.83 3.48
N LEU A 48 -1.34 6.66 2.84
CA LEU A 48 -0.16 6.00 2.29
C LEU A 48 -0.01 6.26 0.79
N ILE A 49 -1.11 6.62 0.11
CA ILE A 49 -1.09 6.95 -1.32
C ILE A 49 -0.14 8.13 -1.57
N GLY A 50 0.71 7.98 -2.58
CA GLY A 50 1.75 8.95 -2.96
C GLY A 50 3.05 8.83 -2.20
N LEU A 51 3.13 7.99 -1.15
CA LEU A 51 4.41 7.68 -0.52
C LEU A 51 5.26 6.78 -1.42
N LYS A 52 6.56 7.06 -1.47
CA LYS A 52 7.54 6.16 -2.08
C LYS A 52 7.80 5.01 -1.12
N VAL A 53 7.79 3.79 -1.66
CA VAL A 53 7.83 2.56 -0.86
C VAL A 53 8.65 1.48 -1.57
N LYS A 54 9.31 0.64 -0.77
CA LYS A 54 10.01 -0.56 -1.20
C LYS A 54 9.60 -1.77 -0.37
N VAL A 55 9.44 -2.94 -1.01
CA VAL A 55 9.29 -4.22 -0.30
C VAL A 55 10.68 -4.72 0.09
N VAL A 56 10.99 -4.72 1.40
CA VAL A 56 12.31 -5.12 1.91
C VAL A 56 12.37 -6.58 2.37
N LYS A 57 11.23 -7.16 2.75
CA LYS A 57 11.08 -8.59 3.02
C LYS A 57 9.73 -9.07 2.56
N SER A 58 9.65 -10.34 2.17
CA SER A 58 8.38 -11.01 1.93
C SER A 58 8.50 -12.52 2.08
N SER A 59 7.42 -13.19 2.45
CA SER A 59 7.32 -14.65 2.32
C SER A 59 7.22 -15.11 0.87
N HIS A 60 7.01 -14.19 -0.08
CA HIS A 60 7.02 -14.44 -1.51
C HIS A 60 8.26 -13.75 -2.13
N PRO A 61 9.34 -14.50 -2.42
CA PRO A 61 10.62 -13.90 -2.83
C PRO A 61 10.54 -12.96 -4.03
N GLY A 62 9.65 -13.26 -4.99
CA GLY A 62 9.45 -12.42 -6.19
C GLY A 62 8.86 -11.03 -5.91
N LEU A 63 8.43 -10.75 -4.68
CA LEU A 63 7.97 -9.42 -4.27
C LEU A 63 9.08 -8.54 -3.71
N ILE A 64 10.20 -9.15 -3.27
CA ILE A 64 11.31 -8.43 -2.64
C ILE A 64 11.97 -7.52 -3.67
N GLY A 65 12.25 -6.28 -3.27
CA GLY A 65 12.87 -5.29 -4.15
C GLY A 65 11.89 -4.53 -5.05
N ILE A 66 10.60 -4.89 -5.07
CA ILE A 66 9.58 -4.04 -5.72
C ILE A 66 9.59 -2.66 -5.07
N GLU A 67 9.71 -1.64 -5.89
CA GLU A 67 9.85 -0.24 -5.50
C GLU A 67 8.97 0.65 -6.39
N GLY A 68 8.44 1.72 -5.80
CA GLY A 68 7.67 2.73 -6.53
C GLY A 68 6.86 3.62 -5.60
N TYR A 69 5.78 4.18 -6.13
CA TYR A 69 4.82 4.99 -5.36
C TYR A 69 3.55 4.18 -5.08
N VAL A 70 3.00 4.32 -3.87
CA VAL A 70 1.66 3.78 -3.58
C VAL A 70 0.63 4.57 -4.39
N ILE A 71 -0.19 3.90 -5.18
CA ILE A 71 -1.24 4.54 -5.99
C ILE A 71 -2.66 4.15 -5.57
N ASP A 72 -2.79 3.08 -4.79
CA ASP A 72 -4.08 2.60 -4.28
C ASP A 72 -3.83 1.76 -3.03
N GLU A 73 -4.73 1.87 -2.06
CA GLU A 73 -4.73 1.09 -0.84
C GLU A 73 -6.11 0.46 -0.64
N THR A 74 -6.11 -0.84 -0.35
CA THR A 74 -7.30 -1.55 0.10
C THR A 74 -7.06 -2.13 1.48
N LYS A 75 -8.09 -2.77 2.06
CA LYS A 75 -7.99 -3.43 3.37
C LYS A 75 -6.75 -4.34 3.49
N ASN A 76 -6.44 -5.10 2.44
CA ASN A 76 -5.44 -6.18 2.49
C ASN A 76 -4.28 -5.98 1.51
N THR A 77 -4.33 -5.00 0.61
CA THR A 77 -3.31 -4.83 -0.43
C THR A 77 -2.88 -3.38 -0.58
N LEU A 78 -1.61 -3.19 -0.95
CA LEU A 78 -1.08 -1.94 -1.49
C LEU A 78 -0.80 -2.12 -2.98
N THR A 79 -1.20 -1.15 -3.78
CA THR A 79 -0.84 -1.10 -5.20
C THR A 79 0.32 -0.14 -5.38
N ILE A 80 1.44 -0.65 -5.89
CA ILE A 80 2.70 0.08 -6.09
C ILE A 80 2.93 0.29 -7.58
N LEU A 81 3.17 1.54 -7.97
CA LEU A 81 3.54 1.94 -9.32
C LEU A 81 5.06 2.11 -9.41
N GLY A 82 5.72 1.12 -10.00
CA GLY A 82 7.12 1.19 -10.41
C GLY A 82 7.23 1.23 -11.94
N ARG A 83 8.12 0.41 -12.52
CA ARG A 83 8.16 0.16 -13.99
C ARG A 83 6.84 -0.40 -14.54
N LYS A 84 6.09 -1.09 -13.67
CA LYS A 84 4.73 -1.58 -13.90
C LYS A 84 3.94 -1.48 -12.60
N VAL A 85 2.65 -1.77 -12.67
CA VAL A 85 1.76 -1.82 -11.51
C VAL A 85 1.89 -3.17 -10.80
N TRP A 86 2.13 -3.13 -9.51
CA TRP A 86 2.17 -4.30 -8.63
C TRP A 86 1.09 -4.22 -7.58
N LYS A 87 0.40 -5.32 -7.30
CA LYS A 87 -0.54 -5.42 -6.19
C LYS A 87 0.06 -6.35 -5.13
N ILE A 88 0.45 -5.78 -4.00
CA ILE A 88 1.18 -6.46 -2.94
C ILE A 88 0.22 -6.76 -1.78
N PRO A 89 0.04 -8.03 -1.37
CA PRO A 89 -0.68 -8.35 -0.15
C PRO A 89 0.09 -7.85 1.07
N LYS A 90 -0.58 -7.13 1.96
CA LYS A 90 0.04 -6.52 3.15
C LYS A 90 0.62 -7.58 4.10
N ILE A 91 -0.14 -8.64 4.37
CA ILE A 91 0.23 -9.67 5.35
C ILE A 91 1.52 -10.45 5.01
N VAL A 92 1.97 -10.42 3.74
CA VAL A 92 3.16 -11.17 3.32
C VAL A 92 4.40 -10.32 3.19
N ALA A 93 4.35 -9.02 3.48
CA ALA A 93 5.41 -8.07 3.14
C ALA A 93 5.81 -7.15 4.31
N GLU A 94 7.09 -6.83 4.39
CA GLU A 94 7.63 -5.70 5.16
C GLU A 94 7.96 -4.58 4.18
N PHE A 95 7.42 -3.39 4.44
CA PHE A 95 7.55 -2.21 3.58
C PHE A 95 8.49 -1.19 4.22
N GLU A 96 9.35 -0.57 3.42
CA GLU A 96 10.15 0.60 3.78
C GLU A 96 9.59 1.81 3.05
N PHE A 97 9.00 2.75 3.78
CA PHE A 97 8.47 4.01 3.25
C PHE A 97 9.50 5.13 3.37
N GLU A 98 9.53 6.01 2.38
CA GLU A 98 10.38 7.21 2.35
C GLU A 98 9.54 8.44 2.70
N VAL A 99 9.79 9.03 3.87
CA VAL A 99 9.06 10.16 4.45
C VAL A 99 10.06 11.16 5.00
N ASP A 100 10.01 12.43 4.56
CA ASP A 100 10.91 13.51 5.01
C ASP A 100 12.39 13.07 5.09
N ASP A 101 12.89 12.48 4.00
CA ASP A 101 14.24 11.90 3.87
C ASP A 101 14.59 10.76 4.84
N LYS A 102 13.61 10.28 5.61
CA LYS A 102 13.74 9.13 6.52
C LYS A 102 13.12 7.89 5.90
N LYS A 103 13.66 6.75 6.33
CA LYS A 103 13.15 5.42 5.98
C LYS A 103 12.41 4.83 7.16
N ILE A 104 11.14 4.49 6.96
CA ILE A 104 10.29 3.91 7.99
C ILE A 104 9.90 2.49 7.56
N ARG A 105 10.38 1.49 8.31
CA ARG A 105 10.07 0.07 8.05
C ARG A 105 8.87 -0.40 8.85
N ILE A 106 7.91 -1.03 8.20
CA ILE A 106 6.68 -1.53 8.84
C ILE A 106 6.26 -2.89 8.28
N LYS A 107 5.81 -3.79 9.17
CA LYS A 107 5.17 -5.03 8.76
C LYS A 107 3.82 -4.69 8.14
N GLY A 108 3.52 -5.23 6.98
CA GLY A 108 2.26 -4.94 6.32
C GLY A 108 1.04 -5.44 7.11
N GLU A 109 1.18 -6.42 8.00
CA GLU A 109 0.15 -6.80 8.98
C GLU A 109 -0.38 -5.60 9.78
N GLU A 110 0.49 -4.66 10.15
CA GLU A 110 0.12 -3.43 10.88
C GLU A 110 -0.62 -2.43 10.00
N LEU A 111 -0.54 -2.59 8.68
CA LEU A 111 -1.28 -1.80 7.70
C LEU A 111 -2.61 -2.45 7.32
N VAL A 112 -2.93 -3.67 7.80
CA VAL A 112 -4.20 -4.33 7.48
C VAL A 112 -5.37 -3.57 8.08
N GLY A 113 -6.35 -3.27 7.24
CA GLY A 113 -7.42 -2.32 7.56
C GLY A 113 -7.50 -1.26 6.48
N ARG A 114 -8.68 -0.64 6.34
CA ARG A 114 -8.80 0.56 5.51
C ARG A 114 -8.30 1.77 6.30
N PRO A 115 -7.76 2.82 5.65
CA PRO A 115 -7.25 4.02 6.34
C PRO A 115 -8.19 4.55 7.43
N GLU A 116 -9.48 4.67 7.12
CA GLU A 116 -10.53 5.16 8.03
C GLU A 116 -10.78 4.24 9.22
N MET A 117 -10.52 2.93 9.07
CA MET A 117 -10.65 1.94 10.15
C MET A 117 -9.42 1.90 11.04
N ARG A 118 -8.24 2.34 10.54
CA ARG A 118 -7.00 2.40 11.33
C ARG A 118 -7.06 3.52 12.38
N LEU A 119 -7.73 4.63 12.08
CA LEU A 119 -7.90 5.78 12.97
C LEU A 119 -8.73 5.50 14.23
N LYS A 120 -9.70 4.56 14.19
CA LYS A 120 -10.62 4.28 15.30
C LYS A 120 -10.06 3.35 16.38
N LYS A 121 -8.84 2.85 16.23
CA LYS A 121 -8.29 1.78 17.07
C LYS A 121 -7.47 2.28 18.26
N ARG A 122 -7.64 3.54 18.65
CA ARG A 122 -7.01 4.16 19.82
C ARG A 122 -8.07 4.80 20.70
#